data_AF-A0AAU8J8E0-F1
#
_entry.id   AF-A0AAU8J8E0-F1
#
_cell.length_a   1.000
_cell.length_b   1.000
_cell.length_c   1.000
_cell.angle_alpha   90.00
_cell.angle_beta   90.00
_cell.angle_gamma   90.00
#
_symmetry.space_group_name_H-M   'P 1'
#
loop_
_entity.id
_entity.type
_entity.pdbx_description
1 polymer ?
#
loop_
_entity_poly.entity_id
_entity_poly.type
_entity_poly.pdbx_seq_one_letter_code
_entity_poly.pdbx_strand_id
1 'polypeptide(L)' 'MNITVTGTIQRINMGTGTWALKSDEGKTYELYELPSELLQSGLKVTIDAQVRDDVMTMAMIGPVLEVYSFQILK' A
#
# COMPACT_ATOMS: atom_id res chain seq x y z
N MET A 1 1.02 -13.84 -3.65
CA MET A 1 -0.19 -14.32 -2.91
C MET A 1 -1.27 -13.25 -2.99
N ASN A 2 -2.53 -13.58 -3.30
CA ASN A 2 -3.61 -12.56 -3.34
C ASN A 2 -4.23 -12.36 -1.95
N ILE A 3 -4.43 -11.10 -1.56
CA ILE A 3 -5.01 -10.71 -0.28
C ILE A 3 -5.98 -9.55 -0.45
N THR A 4 -6.93 -9.44 0.49
CA THR A 4 -7.74 -8.24 0.68
C THR A 4 -7.32 -7.61 2.01
N VAL A 5 -6.96 -6.34 2.02
CA VAL A 5 -6.51 -5.64 3.23
C VAL A 5 -7.15 -4.27 3.36
N THR A 6 -7.60 -3.96 4.57
CA THR A 6 -8.12 -2.63 4.93
C THR A 6 -7.08 -1.88 5.73
N GLY A 7 -6.87 -0.61 5.39
CA GLY A 7 -5.88 0.23 6.05
C GLY A 7 -5.98 1.69 5.65
N THR A 8 -5.01 2.45 6.10
CA THR A 8 -4.87 3.87 5.78
C THR A 8 -3.64 4.09 4.92
N ILE A 9 -3.81 4.82 3.81
CA ILE A 9 -2.70 5.24 2.96
C ILE A 9 -1.84 6.26 3.69
N GLN A 10 -0.53 6.07 3.63
CA GLN A 10 0.47 6.97 4.19
C GLN A 10 1.59 7.21 3.20
N ARG A 11 2.05 8.45 3.10
CA ARG A 11 3.32 8.75 2.43
C ARG A 11 4.45 8.63 3.44
N ILE A 12 5.41 7.76 3.16
CA ILE A 12 6.64 7.65 3.94
C ILE A 12 7.72 8.49 3.27
N ASN A 13 8.20 9.52 3.97
CA ASN A 13 9.22 10.46 3.49
C ASN A 13 10.64 9.95 3.77
N MET A 14 10.96 8.75 3.30
CA MET A 14 12.30 8.17 3.39
C MET A 14 12.87 7.98 1.99
N GLY A 15 14.09 8.49 1.74
CA GLY A 15 14.67 8.56 0.39
C GLY A 15 13.84 9.45 -0.55
N THR A 16 13.51 8.96 -1.74
CA THR A 16 12.62 9.62 -2.72
C THR A 16 11.15 9.63 -2.29
N GLY A 17 10.85 8.98 -1.16
CA GLY A 17 9.52 8.80 -0.61
C GLY A 17 8.73 7.70 -1.31
N THR A 18 8.06 6.86 -0.52
CA THR A 18 7.23 5.75 -1.00
C THR A 18 5.83 5.84 -0.42
N TRP A 19 4.86 5.22 -1.08
CA TRP A 19 3.50 5.10 -0.57
C TRP A 19 3.33 3.76 0.12
N ALA A 20 2.64 3.79 1.26
CA ALA A 20 2.42 2.62 2.08
C ALA A 20 0.97 2.53 2.51
N LEU A 21 0.50 1.30 2.74
CA LEU A 21 -0.76 1.04 3.43
C LEU A 21 -0.44 0.54 4.84
N LYS A 22 -0.85 1.30 5.84
CA LYS A 22 -0.86 0.84 7.22
C LYS A 22 -2.18 0.12 7.47
N SER A 23 -2.13 -1.20 7.51
CA SER A 23 -3.30 -2.03 7.78
C SER A 23 -3.83 -1.82 9.20
N ASP A 24 -5.11 -2.13 9.38
CA ASP A 24 -5.77 -2.05 10.69
C ASP A 24 -5.23 -3.08 11.68
N GLU A 25 -4.62 -4.15 11.17
CA GLU A 25 -3.89 -5.16 11.95
C GLU A 25 -2.48 -4.69 12.37
N GLY A 26 -2.07 -3.47 12.00
CA GLY A 26 -0.78 -2.90 12.38
C GLY A 26 0.39 -3.29 11.47
N LYS A 27 0.17 -4.06 10.40
CA LYS A 27 1.17 -4.32 9.37
C LYS A 27 1.29 -3.15 8.39
N THR A 28 2.51 -2.89 7.92
CA THR A 28 2.79 -1.92 6.87
C THR A 28 3.12 -2.64 5.58
N TYR A 29 2.49 -2.20 4.50
CA TYR A 29 2.75 -2.70 3.16
C TYR A 29 3.25 -1.57 2.28
N GLU A 30 4.26 -1.84 1.46
CA GLU A 30 4.68 -0.92 0.41
C GLU A 30 3.77 -1.09 -0.80
N LEU A 31 3.33 0.00 -1.40
CA LEU A 31 2.36 -0.04 -2.49
C LEU A 31 3.07 0.18 -3.84
N TYR A 32 2.94 -0.80 -4.72
CA TYR A 32 3.50 -0.81 -6.06
C TYR A 32 2.47 -0.31 -7.07
N GLU A 33 2.89 0.59 -7.97
CA GLU A 33 2.08 1.12 -9.08
C GLU A 33 0.66 1.57 -8.68
N LEU A 34 0.59 2.49 -7.72
CA LEU A 34 -0.68 3.03 -7.26
C LEU A 34 -1.37 3.92 -8.31
N PRO A 35 -2.70 3.80 -8.47
CA PRO A 35 -3.49 4.80 -9.18
C PRO A 35 -3.40 6.16 -8.47
N SER A 36 -3.48 7.23 -9.25
CA SER A 36 -3.34 8.61 -8.74
C SER A 36 -4.37 8.98 -7.67
N GLU A 37 -5.54 8.35 -7.70
CA GLU A 37 -6.62 8.50 -6.71
C GLU A 37 -6.22 8.07 -5.30
N LEU A 38 -5.26 7.15 -5.18
CA LEU A 38 -4.75 6.67 -3.91
C LEU A 38 -3.53 7.46 -3.42
N LEU A 39 -3.00 8.42 -4.19
CA LEU A 39 -1.83 9.22 -3.81
C LEU A 39 -2.19 10.36 -2.84
N GLN A 40 -2.97 10.05 -1.81
CA GLN A 40 -3.37 10.97 -0.77
C GLN A 40 -3.23 10.31 0.60
N SER A 41 -2.43 10.95 1.46
CA SER A 41 -2.22 10.48 2.83
C SER A 41 -3.51 10.63 3.65
N GLY A 42 -3.78 9.65 4.51
CA GLY A 42 -4.96 9.63 5.38
C GLY A 42 -6.20 8.99 4.76
N LEU A 43 -6.17 8.60 3.47
CA LEU A 43 -7.27 7.87 2.87
C LEU A 43 -7.43 6.48 3.51
N LYS A 44 -8.62 6.19 4.01
CA LYS A 44 -9.00 4.86 4.46
C LYS A 44 -9.49 4.05 3.26
N VAL A 45 -8.92 2.88 3.03
CA VAL A 45 -9.24 2.06 1.86
C VAL A 45 -9.27 0.58 2.20
N THR A 46 -10.03 -0.17 1.41
CA THR A 46 -9.89 -1.62 1.28
C THR A 46 -9.31 -1.90 -0.09
N ILE A 47 -8.22 -2.65 -0.16
CA ILE A 47 -7.57 -3.02 -1.42
C ILE A 47 -7.57 -4.54 -1.60
N ASP A 48 -7.85 -4.98 -2.82
CA ASP A 48 -7.52 -6.32 -3.28
C ASP A 48 -6.19 -6.23 -4.04
N ALA A 49 -5.21 -6.98 -3.58
CA ALA A 49 -3.84 -6.85 -4.02
C ALA A 49 -3.12 -8.19 -4.06
N GLN A 50 -2.05 -8.26 -4.84
CA GLN A 50 -1.08 -9.34 -4.77
C GLN A 50 0.13 -8.92 -3.97
N VAL A 51 0.50 -9.73 -2.97
CA VAL A 51 1.82 -9.69 -2.33
C VAL A 51 2.84 -10.19 -3.35
N ARG A 52 3.77 -9.31 -3.71
CA ARG A 52 4.87 -9.53 -4.64
C ARG A 52 6.16 -9.80 -3.88
N ASP A 53 6.48 -11.10 -3.74
CA ASP A 53 7.73 -11.55 -3.11
C ASP A 53 8.92 -11.52 -4.10
N ASP A 54 8.64 -11.28 -5.38
CA ASP A 54 9.58 -11.19 -6.50
C ASP A 54 10.05 -9.76 -6.80
N VAL A 55 9.51 -8.76 -6.09
CA VAL A 55 9.83 -7.35 -6.28
C VAL A 55 10.63 -6.84 -5.08
N MET A 56 11.80 -6.25 -5.35
CA MET A 56 12.62 -5.59 -4.35
C MET A 56 12.54 -4.07 -4.51
N THR A 57 12.19 -3.36 -3.45
CA THR A 57 12.05 -1.89 -3.43
C THR A 57 13.21 -1.24 -2.70
N MET A 58 13.44 0.05 -2.97
CA MET A 58 14.46 0.82 -2.26
C MET A 58 14.05 1.20 -0.83
N ALA A 59 12.74 1.25 -0.54
CA ALA A 59 12.25 1.66 0.77
C ALA A 59 12.31 0.53 1.80
N MET A 60 12.12 -0.73 1.39
CA MET A 60 12.19 -1.92 2.24
C MET A 60 11.39 -1.79 3.56
N ILE A 61 10.21 -1.19 3.49
CA ILE A 61 9.37 -0.90 4.67
C ILE A 61 8.38 -2.03 5.02
N GLY A 62 8.33 -3.08 4.20
CA GLY A 62 7.40 -4.19 4.34
C GLY A 62 7.23 -4.95 3.03
N PRO A 63 6.29 -5.91 2.98
CA PRO A 63 5.94 -6.61 1.76
C PRO A 63 5.36 -5.66 0.71
N VAL A 64 5.64 -5.94 -0.56
CA VAL A 64 5.16 -5.15 -1.69
C VAL A 64 3.77 -5.63 -2.09
N LEU A 65 2.83 -4.70 -2.20
CA LEU A 65 1.47 -4.93 -2.68
C LEU A 65 1.25 -4.26 -4.03
N GLU A 66 0.95 -5.07 -5.02
CA GLU A 66 0.43 -4.63 -6.31
C GLU A 66 -1.10 -4.57 -6.23
N VAL A 67 -1.66 -3.37 -6.42
CA VAL A 67 -3.09 -3.12 -6.23
C VAL A 67 -3.85 -3.48 -7.52
N TYR A 68 -4.86 -4.36 -7.41
CA TYR A 68 -5.74 -4.70 -8.53
C TYR A 68 -7.05 -3.92 -8.49
N SER A 69 -7.65 -3.83 -7.31
CA SER A 69 -8.85 -3.03 -7.08
C SER A 69 -8.80 -2.40 -5.70
N PHE A 70 -9.51 -1.28 -5.56
CA PHE A 70 -9.61 -0.57 -4.30
C PHE A 70 -11.00 0.02 -4.12
N GLN A 71 -11.37 0.19 -2.86
CA GLN A 71 -12.54 0.93 -2.44
C GLN A 71 -12.13 1.95 -1.38
N ILE A 72 -12.42 3.22 -1.63
CA ILE A 72 -12.23 4.28 -0.64
C ILE A 72 -13.38 4.23 0.36
N LEU A 73 -13.03 4.09 1.63
CA LEU A 73 -13.97 4.11 2.74
C LEU A 73 -14.13 5.56 3.21
N LYS A 74 -15.38 6.06 3.23
CA LYS A 74 -15.72 7.39 3.73
C LYS A 74 -15.87 7.40 5.24
#